data_AF-A0A7M4DAA8-F1
#
_entry.id   AF-A0A7M4DAA8-F1
#
_cell.length_a   1.000
_cell.length_b   1.000
_cell.length_c   1.000
_cell.angle_alpha   90.00
_cell.angle_beta   90.00
_cell.angle_gamma   90.00
#
_symmetry.space_group_name_H-M   'P 1'
#
loop_
_entity.id
_entity.type
_entity.pdbx_description
1 polymer ?
#
loop_
_entity_poly.entity_id
_entity_poly.type
_entity_poly.pdbx_seq_one_letter_code
_entity_poly.pdbx_strand_id
1 'polypeptide(L)'
;MTYNFHPISTIEGIGTNLEQCFLNKGIRYTEDLITVPFRNLQQTFKDNSLIFNKLNEFKKCAIILQTTNDKQLTESFVKSGIQGLAELGWKKPERLVQIVEESKEKRLLKDSLDLLKAVEIQKYAIEFKNTTIFYGKVFNKKKEPVANAEVYINNKHFVTDDQGQFYIPGIQYGKRKIVIRAEGFKSVNITKEFTPDRTVTYTFALLEGTNKVNKLIRTINPGDKFVTKKIEPSDLNAGDKFYVNYLYKNGSIGLLSVHQTKEDYTITTQKLIAPSTIIDDSSIQLKDSFEWTGKTFKKISGSLIELRLLTSKIIN
;
A
#
# COMPACT_ATOMS: atom_id res chain seq x y z
N MET A 1 6.27 -4.84 -2.13
CA MET A 1 6.63 -4.96 -0.70
C MET A 1 5.41 -4.61 0.12
N THR A 2 4.93 -5.53 0.93
CA THR A 2 4.01 -5.24 2.03
C THR A 2 4.88 -4.70 3.17
N TYR A 3 4.71 -3.43 3.54
CA TYR A 3 5.45 -2.88 4.68
C TYR A 3 4.73 -3.31 5.96
N ASN A 4 5.46 -3.93 6.87
CA ASN A 4 4.95 -4.31 8.18
C ASN A 4 5.53 -3.36 9.23
N PHE A 5 4.75 -3.05 10.26
CA PHE A 5 5.25 -2.35 11.42
C PHE A 5 6.36 -3.15 12.10
N HIS A 6 7.37 -2.47 12.63
CA HIS A 6 8.42 -3.10 13.40
C HIS A 6 8.12 -2.88 14.88
N PRO A 7 8.02 -3.95 15.71
CA PRO A 7 7.92 -3.80 17.15
C PRO A 7 9.03 -2.91 17.69
N ILE A 8 8.77 -2.15 18.74
CA ILE A 8 9.76 -1.22 19.31
C ILE A 8 11.05 -1.93 19.76
N SER A 9 10.95 -3.19 20.20
CA SER A 9 12.07 -4.08 20.55
C SER A 9 12.95 -4.48 19.37
N THR A 10 12.54 -4.17 18.13
CA THR A 10 13.39 -4.36 16.95
C THR A 10 14.64 -3.46 17.02
N ILE A 11 14.58 -2.30 17.68
CA ILE A 11 15.75 -1.43 17.84
C ILE A 11 16.73 -2.07 18.82
N GLU A 12 17.97 -2.28 18.37
CA GLU A 12 19.02 -2.83 19.22
C GLU A 12 19.24 -1.95 20.47
N GLY A 13 19.38 -2.59 21.63
CA GLY A 13 19.45 -1.92 22.92
C GLY A 13 18.09 -1.62 23.59
N ILE A 14 16.96 -1.73 22.88
CA ILE A 14 15.63 -1.75 23.50
C ILE A 14 15.34 -3.18 23.96
N GLY A 15 15.89 -3.55 25.13
CA GLY A 15 15.58 -4.82 25.80
C GLY A 15 14.16 -4.81 26.40
N THR A 16 13.72 -5.97 26.91
CA THR A 16 12.34 -6.20 27.42
C THR A 16 11.87 -5.14 28.42
N ASN A 17 12.74 -4.72 29.34
CA ASN A 17 12.37 -3.70 30.35
C ASN A 17 12.05 -2.34 29.71
N LEU A 18 12.85 -1.91 28.73
CA LEU A 18 12.63 -0.64 28.03
C LEU A 18 11.42 -0.72 27.11
N GLU A 19 11.24 -1.86 26.43
CA GLU A 19 10.05 -2.13 25.62
C GLU A 19 8.77 -1.95 26.46
N GLN A 20 8.70 -2.55 27.65
CA GLN A 20 7.54 -2.37 28.53
C GLN A 20 7.31 -0.90 28.93
N CYS A 21 8.37 -0.13 29.17
CA CYS A 21 8.24 1.31 29.40
C CYS A 21 7.66 2.06 28.19
N PHE A 22 8.08 1.72 26.95
CA PHE A 22 7.52 2.29 25.73
C PHE A 22 6.04 1.92 25.57
N LEU A 23 5.69 0.64 25.75
CA LEU A 23 4.33 0.13 25.62
C LEU A 23 3.38 0.81 26.62
N ASN A 24 3.80 0.98 27.88
CA ASN A 24 3.02 1.67 28.91
C ASN A 24 2.75 3.15 28.59
N LYS A 25 3.57 3.75 27.73
CA LYS A 25 3.39 5.13 27.25
C LYS A 25 2.74 5.18 25.86
N GLY A 26 2.27 4.06 25.34
CA GLY A 26 1.56 3.96 24.06
C GLY A 26 2.46 3.98 22.82
N ILE A 27 3.77 3.76 22.99
CA ILE A 27 4.73 3.60 21.89
C ILE A 27 4.93 2.10 21.67
N ARG A 28 4.45 1.58 20.54
CA ARG A 28 4.44 0.13 20.24
C ARG A 28 5.43 -0.23 19.15
N TYR A 29 5.62 0.67 18.19
CA TYR A 29 6.40 0.41 16.99
C TYR A 29 7.52 1.42 16.82
N THR A 30 8.52 1.06 16.02
CA THR A 30 9.59 1.99 15.66
C THR A 30 9.04 3.21 14.89
N GLU A 31 7.97 3.00 14.14
CA GLU A 31 7.20 4.00 13.40
C GLU A 31 6.60 5.08 14.30
N ASP A 32 6.24 4.75 15.54
CA ASP A 32 5.78 5.73 16.53
C ASP A 32 6.91 6.70 16.89
N LEU A 33 8.16 6.22 17.00
CA LEU A 33 9.31 7.10 17.24
C LEU A 33 9.57 8.05 16.07
N ILE A 34 9.22 7.65 14.85
CA ILE A 34 9.38 8.46 13.65
C ILE A 34 8.29 9.53 13.57
N THR A 35 7.04 9.11 13.74
CA THR A 35 5.84 9.91 13.50
C THR A 35 5.49 10.87 14.64
N VAL A 36 5.77 10.49 15.90
CA VAL A 36 5.53 11.37 17.05
C VAL A 36 6.57 12.49 17.08
N PRO A 37 6.16 13.76 17.26
CA PRO A 37 7.10 14.88 17.41
C PRO A 37 8.10 14.65 18.54
N PHE A 38 9.37 14.96 18.31
CA PHE A 38 10.44 14.68 19.28
C PHE A 38 10.20 15.33 20.64
N ARG A 39 9.70 16.57 20.67
CA ARG A 39 9.33 17.27 21.91
C ARG A 39 8.27 16.53 22.71
N ASN A 40 7.30 15.92 22.04
CA ASN A 40 6.25 15.13 22.70
C ASN A 40 6.85 13.85 23.29
N LEU A 41 7.72 13.16 22.56
CA LEU A 41 8.46 12.01 23.09
C LEU A 41 9.31 12.38 24.31
N GLN A 42 10.03 13.51 24.26
CA GLN A 42 10.80 14.00 25.41
C GLN A 42 9.91 14.26 26.63
N GLN A 43 8.74 14.89 26.43
CA GLN A 43 7.79 15.12 27.52
C GLN A 43 7.23 13.80 28.07
N THR A 44 6.92 12.84 27.20
CA THR A 44 6.37 11.52 27.56
C THR A 44 7.32 10.71 28.45
N PHE A 45 8.64 10.82 28.18
CA PHE A 45 9.68 10.05 28.85
C PHE A 45 10.55 10.87 29.80
N LYS A 46 10.12 12.08 30.20
CA LYS A 46 10.87 12.95 31.12
C LYS A 46 11.17 12.31 32.48
N ASP A 47 10.35 11.35 32.88
CA ASP A 47 10.41 10.58 34.12
C ASP A 47 11.31 9.34 34.01
N ASN A 48 11.75 8.97 32.80
CA ASN A 48 12.64 7.84 32.56
C ASN A 48 13.96 8.33 31.97
N SER A 49 14.95 8.60 32.83
CA SER A 49 16.25 9.17 32.43
C SER A 49 16.99 8.32 31.39
N LEU A 50 16.88 6.99 31.47
CA LEU A 50 17.53 6.08 30.54
C LEU A 50 16.96 6.22 29.11
N ILE A 51 15.63 6.22 28.96
CA ILE A 51 14.99 6.44 27.66
C ILE A 51 15.24 7.87 27.21
N PHE A 52 15.06 8.86 28.09
CA PHE A 52 15.21 10.27 27.76
C PHE A 52 16.58 10.58 27.14
N ASN A 53 17.65 10.06 27.75
CA ASN A 53 19.02 10.28 27.28
C ASN A 53 19.32 9.57 25.95
N LYS A 54 18.69 8.41 25.69
CA LYS A 54 18.88 7.62 24.46
C LYS A 54 17.85 7.89 23.37
N LEU A 55 16.84 8.74 23.63
CA LEU A 55 15.69 8.91 22.75
C LEU A 55 16.07 9.36 21.34
N ASN A 56 17.08 10.23 21.22
CA ASN A 56 17.59 10.67 19.92
C ASN A 56 18.26 9.52 19.14
N GLU A 57 19.02 8.67 19.83
CA GLU A 57 19.64 7.48 19.25
C GLU A 57 18.57 6.50 18.77
N PHE A 58 17.58 6.17 19.60
CA PHE A 58 16.46 5.31 19.21
C PHE A 58 15.68 5.85 18.02
N LYS A 59 15.43 7.17 17.98
CA LYS A 59 14.78 7.80 16.82
C LYS A 59 15.62 7.68 15.54
N LYS A 60 16.96 7.81 15.62
CA LYS A 60 17.85 7.59 14.47
C LYS A 60 17.83 6.14 14.00
N CYS A 61 17.88 5.19 14.94
CA CYS A 61 17.74 3.77 14.64
C CYS A 61 16.42 3.49 13.92
N ALA A 62 15.28 3.97 14.45
CA ALA A 62 13.97 3.81 13.81
C ALA A 62 13.96 4.36 12.38
N ILE A 63 14.53 5.55 12.15
CA ILE A 63 14.61 6.16 10.82
C ILE A 63 15.42 5.30 9.85
N ILE A 64 16.60 4.83 10.25
CA ILE A 64 17.50 4.04 9.39
C ILE A 64 16.94 2.63 9.16
N LEU A 65 16.28 2.04 10.16
CA LEU A 65 15.69 0.70 10.09
C LEU A 65 14.71 0.55 8.92
N GLN A 66 14.00 1.62 8.55
CA GLN A 66 13.12 1.64 7.38
C GLN A 66 13.81 1.18 6.08
N THR A 67 15.12 1.39 5.97
CA THR A 67 15.91 1.10 4.76
C THR A 67 16.66 -0.22 4.83
N THR A 68 16.99 -0.69 6.04
CA THR A 68 17.82 -1.88 6.26
C THR A 68 16.98 -3.10 6.59
N ASN A 69 15.87 -2.93 7.31
CA ASN A 69 15.11 -4.00 7.96
C ASN A 69 15.99 -4.96 8.80
N ASP A 70 17.12 -4.45 9.31
CA ASP A 70 18.08 -5.20 10.10
C ASP A 70 18.57 -4.33 11.26
N LYS A 71 18.38 -4.81 12.48
CA LYS A 71 18.69 -4.08 13.70
C LYS A 71 20.18 -3.92 13.98
N GLN A 72 21.00 -4.94 13.70
CA GLN A 72 22.43 -4.89 13.95
C GLN A 72 23.11 -3.99 12.93
N LEU A 73 22.67 -4.08 11.66
CA LEU A 73 23.14 -3.21 10.59
C LEU A 73 22.78 -1.75 10.87
N THR A 74 21.55 -1.50 11.32
CA THR A 74 21.09 -0.18 11.75
C THR A 74 21.94 0.37 12.89
N GLU A 75 22.19 -0.43 13.93
CA GLU A 75 23.01 -0.02 15.07
C GLU A 75 24.45 0.33 14.62
N SER A 76 25.03 -0.49 13.73
CA SER A 76 26.36 -0.25 13.17
C SER A 76 26.46 1.09 12.45
N PHE A 77 25.47 1.41 11.61
CA PHE A 77 25.42 2.70 10.93
C PHE A 77 25.30 3.87 11.91
N VAL A 78 24.39 3.79 12.88
CA VAL A 78 24.20 4.86 13.87
C VAL A 78 25.46 5.07 14.73
N LYS A 79 26.08 3.99 15.22
CA LYS A 79 27.32 4.06 16.03
C LYS A 79 28.52 4.55 15.22
N SER A 80 28.55 4.33 13.91
CA SER A 80 29.58 4.88 13.01
C SER A 80 29.41 6.38 12.72
N GLY A 81 28.37 7.01 13.27
CA GLY A 81 28.10 8.43 13.16
C GLY A 81 27.11 8.82 12.06
N ILE A 82 26.44 7.87 11.40
CA ILE A 82 25.39 8.18 10.42
C ILE A 82 24.16 8.72 11.15
N GLN A 83 23.83 10.00 10.92
CA GLN A 83 22.79 10.72 11.66
C GLN A 83 21.37 10.53 11.09
N GLY A 84 21.24 9.97 9.89
CA GLY A 84 19.94 9.71 9.27
C GLY A 84 20.01 9.45 7.76
N LEU A 85 18.86 9.47 7.10
CA LEU A 85 18.71 9.05 5.69
C LEU A 85 19.57 9.85 4.70
N ALA A 86 19.80 11.14 4.94
CA ALA A 86 20.61 11.96 4.04
C ALA A 86 22.07 11.49 4.01
N GLU A 87 22.68 11.33 5.19
CA GLU A 87 24.06 10.83 5.28
C GLU A 87 24.18 9.39 4.82
N LEU A 88 23.18 8.55 5.12
CA LEU A 88 23.14 7.16 4.67
C LEU A 88 23.10 7.08 3.13
N GLY A 89 22.20 7.85 2.51
CA GLY A 89 21.99 7.85 1.06
C GLY A 89 23.13 8.47 0.25
N TRP A 90 23.87 9.43 0.81
CA TRP A 90 24.97 10.11 0.11
C TRP A 90 26.37 9.63 0.50
N LYS A 91 26.50 8.65 1.39
CA LYS A 91 27.79 8.00 1.66
C LYS A 91 28.26 7.26 0.40
N LYS A 92 29.57 6.99 0.28
CA LYS A 92 30.04 6.04 -0.74
C LYS A 92 29.61 4.61 -0.35
N PRO A 93 29.09 3.78 -1.27
CA PRO A 93 28.71 2.39 -0.98
C PRO A 93 29.84 1.61 -0.30
N GLU A 94 31.07 1.76 -0.79
CA GLU A 94 32.27 1.12 -0.25
C GLU A 94 32.51 1.51 1.21
N ARG A 95 32.19 2.74 1.59
CA ARG A 95 32.30 3.18 2.97
C ARG A 95 31.25 2.53 3.86
N LEU A 96 30.04 2.27 3.35
CA LEU A 96 29.01 1.54 4.11
C LEU A 96 29.44 0.09 4.35
N VAL A 97 30.00 -0.57 3.33
CA VAL A 97 30.61 -1.90 3.46
C VAL A 97 31.73 -1.89 4.51
N GLN A 98 32.64 -0.92 4.43
CA GLN A 98 33.73 -0.79 5.40
C GLN A 98 33.24 -0.58 6.84
N ILE A 99 32.19 0.21 7.06
CA ILE A 99 31.58 0.38 8.39
C ILE A 99 31.11 -0.96 8.95
N VAL A 100 30.50 -1.81 8.11
CA VAL A 100 30.01 -3.11 8.54
C VAL A 100 31.16 -4.06 8.88
N GLU A 101 32.22 -4.07 8.09
CA GLU A 101 33.43 -4.86 8.41
C GLU A 101 34.11 -4.38 9.71
N GLU A 102 34.23 -3.06 9.92
CA GLU A 102 34.73 -2.47 11.19
C GLU A 102 33.86 -2.89 12.40
N SER A 103 32.54 -3.01 12.21
CA SER A 103 31.61 -3.50 13.24
C SER A 103 31.75 -5.01 13.51
N LYS A 104 32.04 -5.81 12.48
CA LYS A 104 32.30 -7.25 12.62
C LYS A 104 33.58 -7.52 13.40
N GLU A 105 34.64 -6.77 13.15
CA GLU A 105 35.89 -6.85 13.92
C GLU A 105 35.65 -6.59 15.42
N LYS A 106 34.70 -5.70 15.73
CA LYS A 106 34.25 -5.40 17.09
C LYS A 106 33.20 -6.37 17.64
N ARG A 107 32.85 -7.43 16.88
CA ARG A 107 31.83 -8.44 17.20
C ARG A 107 30.43 -7.86 17.46
N LEU A 108 30.11 -6.71 16.86
CA LEU A 108 28.80 -6.07 16.95
C LEU A 108 27.80 -6.61 15.92
N LEU A 109 28.30 -7.28 14.88
CA LEU A 109 27.51 -7.77 13.77
C LEU A 109 28.09 -9.09 13.25
N LYS A 110 27.23 -10.00 12.76
CA LYS A 110 27.66 -11.32 12.24
C LYS A 110 27.83 -11.34 10.72
N ASP A 111 26.90 -10.75 10.00
CA ASP A 111 26.81 -10.85 8.54
C ASP A 111 27.60 -9.75 7.81
N SER A 112 28.18 -10.06 6.66
CA SER A 112 28.82 -9.02 5.83
C SER A 112 27.76 -8.21 5.08
N LEU A 113 28.09 -6.97 4.70
CA LEU A 113 27.29 -6.20 3.76
C LEU A 113 27.99 -6.18 2.40
N ASP A 114 27.32 -6.67 1.35
CA ASP A 114 27.84 -6.55 -0.01
C ASP A 114 27.50 -5.18 -0.64
N LEU A 115 28.20 -4.86 -1.73
CA LEU A 115 28.04 -3.60 -2.47
C LEU A 115 26.62 -3.42 -3.05
N LEU A 116 25.99 -4.49 -3.54
CA LEU A 116 24.65 -4.40 -4.13
C LEU A 116 23.62 -4.04 -3.06
N LYS A 117 23.72 -4.67 -1.89
CA LYS A 117 22.85 -4.38 -0.75
C LYS A 117 23.10 -2.98 -0.19
N ALA A 118 24.36 -2.53 -0.16
CA ALA A 118 24.69 -1.15 0.21
C ALA A 118 24.01 -0.14 -0.74
N VAL A 119 24.06 -0.37 -2.06
CA VAL A 119 23.39 0.49 -3.05
C VAL A 119 21.86 0.45 -2.90
N GLU A 120 21.28 -0.71 -2.60
CA GLU A 120 19.85 -0.85 -2.34
C GLU A 120 19.40 -0.02 -1.12
N ILE A 121 20.14 -0.10 -0.01
CA ILE A 121 19.89 0.69 1.21
C ILE A 121 19.96 2.19 0.89
N GLN A 122 20.95 2.62 0.09
CA GLN A 122 21.09 4.02 -0.32
C GLN A 122 19.92 4.49 -1.18
N LYS A 123 19.47 3.67 -2.13
CA LYS A 123 18.30 3.96 -2.95
C LYS A 123 17.07 4.22 -2.08
N TYR A 124 16.81 3.35 -1.11
CA TYR A 124 15.70 3.55 -0.16
C TYR A 124 15.90 4.79 0.71
N ALA A 125 17.12 5.06 1.19
CA ALA A 125 17.42 6.24 1.98
C ALA A 125 17.16 7.54 1.19
N ILE A 126 17.57 7.60 -0.07
CA ILE A 126 17.32 8.73 -0.98
C ILE A 126 15.82 8.86 -1.26
N GLU A 127 15.13 7.76 -1.55
CA GLU A 127 13.69 7.76 -1.78
C GLU A 127 12.93 8.32 -0.57
N PHE A 128 13.16 7.75 0.62
CA PHE A 128 12.47 8.15 1.86
C PHE A 128 12.86 9.55 2.33
N LYS A 129 14.05 10.04 2.00
CA LYS A 129 14.46 11.42 2.27
C LYS A 129 13.75 12.44 1.37
N ASN A 130 13.33 12.05 0.16
CA ASN A 130 12.66 12.94 -0.81
C ASN A 130 11.17 12.62 -0.97
N THR A 131 10.59 11.90 -0.03
CA THR A 131 9.17 11.57 0.04
C THR A 131 8.67 11.82 1.46
N THR A 132 7.36 11.74 1.65
CA THR A 132 6.73 11.88 2.97
C THR A 132 6.19 10.53 3.46
N ILE A 133 5.89 10.49 4.75
CA ILE A 133 5.21 9.39 5.42
C ILE A 133 3.73 9.73 5.53
N PHE A 134 2.87 8.80 5.13
CA PHE A 134 1.45 8.85 5.47
C PHE A 134 1.17 7.93 6.64
N TYR A 135 0.93 8.52 7.81
CA TYR A 135 0.52 7.80 9.02
C TYR A 135 -0.93 8.11 9.33
N GLY A 136 -1.65 7.15 9.88
CA GLY A 136 -3.02 7.42 10.26
C GLY A 136 -3.68 6.31 11.02
N LYS A 137 -4.94 6.57 11.38
CA LYS A 137 -5.78 5.65 12.14
C LYS A 137 -7.14 5.52 11.48
N VAL A 138 -7.72 4.34 11.55
CA VAL A 138 -9.05 4.03 11.02
C VAL A 138 -9.92 3.55 12.17
N PHE A 139 -11.02 4.26 12.40
CA PHE A 139 -12.00 3.95 13.42
C PHE A 139 -13.39 3.80 12.81
N ASN A 140 -14.30 3.14 13.51
CA ASN A 140 -15.72 3.20 13.20
C ASN A 140 -16.40 4.40 13.87
N LYS A 141 -17.71 4.57 13.67
CA LYS A 141 -18.50 5.63 14.33
C LYS A 141 -18.51 5.57 15.86
N LYS A 142 -18.31 4.39 16.44
CA LYS A 142 -18.22 4.18 17.90
C LYS A 142 -16.82 4.49 18.45
N LYS A 143 -15.90 4.96 17.60
CA LYS A 143 -14.48 5.22 17.91
C LYS A 143 -13.69 3.94 18.25
N GLU A 144 -14.18 2.78 17.84
CA GLU A 144 -13.45 1.52 17.95
C GLU A 144 -12.50 1.39 16.75
N PRO A 145 -11.26 0.91 16.95
CA PRO A 145 -10.30 0.75 15.86
C PRO A 145 -10.78 -0.30 14.86
N VAL A 146 -10.54 -0.06 13.57
CA VAL A 146 -10.84 -1.02 12.50
C VAL A 146 -9.53 -1.66 12.05
N ALA A 147 -9.29 -2.88 12.51
CA ALA A 147 -8.15 -3.70 12.11
C ALA A 147 -8.35 -4.29 10.70
N ASN A 148 -7.26 -4.64 10.03
CA ASN A 148 -7.25 -5.24 8.69
C ASN A 148 -7.99 -4.42 7.61
N ALA A 149 -8.15 -3.11 7.82
CA ALA A 149 -8.65 -2.22 6.80
C ALA A 149 -7.58 -2.04 5.72
N GLU A 150 -7.93 -2.34 4.47
CA GLU A 150 -7.07 -2.16 3.32
C GLU A 150 -6.98 -0.68 2.96
N VAL A 151 -5.77 -0.13 2.97
CA VAL A 151 -5.45 1.25 2.61
C VAL A 151 -4.68 1.24 1.29
N TYR A 152 -5.31 1.80 0.26
CA TYR A 152 -4.73 1.94 -1.07
C TYR A 152 -4.35 3.39 -1.34
N ILE A 153 -3.15 3.59 -1.85
CA ILE A 153 -2.67 4.88 -2.33
C ILE A 153 -1.88 4.64 -3.62
N ASN A 154 -2.42 5.13 -4.75
CA ASN A 154 -1.96 4.77 -6.09
C ASN A 154 -1.87 3.23 -6.27
N ASN A 155 -0.68 2.70 -6.52
CA ASN A 155 -0.41 1.27 -6.72
C ASN A 155 0.12 0.58 -5.44
N LYS A 156 0.10 1.26 -4.30
CA LYS A 156 0.53 0.68 -3.01
C LYS A 156 -0.68 0.21 -2.21
N HIS A 157 -0.50 -0.88 -1.48
CA HIS A 157 -1.51 -1.52 -0.64
C HIS A 157 -0.91 -1.81 0.74
N PHE A 158 -1.64 -1.43 1.78
CA PHE A 158 -1.29 -1.65 3.19
C PHE A 158 -2.52 -2.05 3.98
N VAL A 159 -2.33 -2.61 5.16
CA VAL A 159 -3.42 -2.99 6.07
C VAL A 159 -3.23 -2.30 7.41
N THR A 160 -4.35 -1.97 8.07
CA THR A 160 -4.29 -1.46 9.44
C THR A 160 -4.00 -2.57 10.44
N ASP A 161 -3.29 -2.22 11.51
CA ASP A 161 -3.03 -3.11 12.64
C ASP A 161 -4.25 -3.24 13.58
N ASP A 162 -4.09 -4.00 14.68
CA ASP A 162 -5.13 -4.21 15.69
C ASP A 162 -5.58 -2.93 16.41
N GLN A 163 -4.82 -1.84 16.29
CA GLN A 163 -5.16 -0.51 16.81
C GLN A 163 -5.72 0.42 15.72
N GLY A 164 -6.02 -0.13 14.54
CA GLY A 164 -6.51 0.59 13.38
C GLY A 164 -5.46 1.50 12.74
N GLN A 165 -4.18 1.35 13.07
CA GLN A 165 -3.10 2.21 12.61
C GLN A 165 -2.51 1.71 11.30
N PHE A 166 -2.11 2.64 10.43
CA PHE A 166 -1.33 2.33 9.24
C PHE A 166 -0.13 3.27 9.14
N TYR A 167 0.94 2.77 8.53
CA TYR A 167 2.15 3.53 8.24
C TYR A 167 2.60 3.27 6.81
N ILE A 168 2.73 4.33 6.03
CA ILE A 168 3.08 4.25 4.61
C ILE A 168 4.25 5.19 4.31
N PRO A 169 5.47 4.68 4.17
CA PRO A 169 6.61 5.49 3.76
C PRO A 169 6.65 5.66 2.23
N GLY A 170 7.50 6.57 1.75
CA GLY A 170 7.76 6.68 0.32
C GLY A 170 6.62 7.33 -0.47
N ILE A 171 5.82 8.21 0.15
CA ILE A 171 4.76 8.92 -0.57
C ILE A 171 5.34 10.13 -1.29
N GLN A 172 5.29 10.10 -2.61
CA GLN A 172 5.68 11.24 -3.45
C GLN A 172 4.74 12.42 -3.22
N TYR A 173 5.30 13.64 -3.21
CA TYR A 173 4.57 14.89 -3.04
C TYR A 173 3.51 15.15 -4.13
N GLY A 174 2.54 15.99 -3.79
CA GLY A 174 1.40 16.35 -4.63
C GLY A 174 0.12 15.65 -4.22
N LYS A 175 -0.93 15.80 -5.03
CA LYS A 175 -2.24 15.21 -4.77
C LYS A 175 -2.20 13.69 -5.01
N ARG A 176 -2.74 12.93 -4.06
CA ARG A 176 -2.84 11.47 -4.12
C ARG A 176 -4.26 11.06 -3.75
N LYS A 177 -4.79 10.06 -4.46
CA LYS A 177 -6.07 9.45 -4.14
C LYS A 177 -5.82 8.32 -3.14
N ILE A 178 -6.62 8.30 -2.08
CA ILE A 178 -6.58 7.30 -1.02
C ILE A 178 -7.93 6.59 -1.00
N VAL A 179 -7.89 5.25 -0.94
CA VAL A 179 -9.08 4.42 -0.80
C VAL A 179 -8.91 3.53 0.42
N ILE A 180 -9.92 3.49 1.29
CA ILE A 180 -9.95 2.61 2.46
C ILE A 180 -11.14 1.66 2.35
N ARG A 181 -10.88 0.37 2.56
CA ARG A 181 -11.87 -0.70 2.57
C ARG A 181 -11.73 -1.52 3.83
N ALA A 182 -12.85 -1.95 4.38
CA ALA A 182 -12.88 -2.91 5.47
C ALA A 182 -14.19 -3.70 5.36
N GLU A 183 -14.15 -4.98 5.71
CA GLU A 183 -15.33 -5.83 5.70
C GLU A 183 -16.42 -5.27 6.62
N GLY A 184 -17.67 -5.26 6.14
CA GLY A 184 -18.80 -4.70 6.90
C GLY A 184 -18.86 -3.16 6.93
N PHE A 185 -17.93 -2.46 6.27
CA PHE A 185 -17.90 -0.99 6.19
C PHE A 185 -18.00 -0.45 4.76
N LYS A 186 -18.55 0.75 4.64
CA LYS A 186 -18.55 1.50 3.38
C LYS A 186 -17.14 1.99 3.08
N SER A 187 -16.72 1.82 1.83
CA SER A 187 -15.43 2.32 1.36
C SER A 187 -15.36 3.84 1.44
N VAL A 188 -14.22 4.38 1.88
CA VAL A 188 -13.93 5.82 1.86
C VAL A 188 -12.94 6.13 0.74
N ASN A 189 -13.23 7.16 -0.04
CA ASN A 189 -12.35 7.68 -1.09
C ASN A 189 -12.08 9.16 -0.82
N ILE A 190 -10.82 9.55 -0.71
CA ILE A 190 -10.42 10.96 -0.55
C ILE A 190 -9.26 11.30 -1.47
N THR A 191 -9.08 12.59 -1.71
CA THR A 191 -7.85 13.13 -2.29
C THR A 191 -7.14 13.93 -1.22
N LYS A 192 -5.85 13.63 -0.99
CA LYS A 192 -5.00 14.34 -0.03
C LYS A 192 -3.80 14.91 -0.75
N GLU A 193 -3.44 16.14 -0.39
CA GLU A 193 -2.20 16.76 -0.85
C GLU A 193 -1.07 16.44 0.13
N PHE A 194 0.03 15.94 -0.42
CA PHE A 194 1.23 15.58 0.32
C PHE A 194 2.31 16.62 0.04
N THR A 195 2.70 17.37 1.06
CA THR A 195 3.77 18.38 1.00
C THR A 195 5.08 17.82 1.55
N PRO A 196 6.21 18.54 1.41
CA PRO A 196 7.51 18.14 1.96
C PRO A 196 7.58 18.00 3.48
N ASP A 197 6.48 18.22 4.21
CA ASP A 197 6.30 17.84 5.60
C ASP A 197 6.65 16.35 5.76
N ARG A 198 7.54 16.01 6.70
CA ARG A 198 8.03 14.61 6.82
C ARG A 198 6.92 13.59 7.09
N THR A 199 5.85 14.00 7.77
CA THR A 199 4.77 13.11 8.19
C THR A 199 3.43 13.80 8.04
N VAL A 200 2.55 13.24 7.21
CA VAL A 200 1.15 13.60 7.11
C VAL A 200 0.35 12.64 7.99
N THR A 201 -0.40 13.17 8.96
CA THR A 201 -1.27 12.38 9.83
C THR A 201 -2.74 12.56 9.45
N TYR A 202 -3.51 11.46 9.38
CA TYR A 202 -4.95 11.55 9.14
C TYR A 202 -5.73 10.44 9.85
N THR A 203 -6.89 10.79 10.39
CA THR A 203 -7.81 9.84 11.02
C THR A 203 -9.05 9.67 10.16
N PHE A 204 -9.36 8.42 9.82
CA PHE A 204 -10.54 8.04 9.06
C PHE A 204 -11.62 7.49 9.99
N ALA A 205 -12.87 7.85 9.70
CA ALA A 205 -14.04 7.26 10.34
C ALA A 205 -14.86 6.49 9.28
N LEU A 206 -14.96 5.17 9.43
CA LEU A 206 -15.74 4.31 8.55
C LEU A 206 -17.20 4.20 9.04
N LEU A 207 -18.11 4.13 8.08
CA LEU A 207 -19.53 3.90 8.32
C LEU A 207 -19.86 2.43 8.10
N GLU A 208 -20.60 1.82 9.02
CA GLU A 208 -21.10 0.45 8.87
C GLU A 208 -22.00 0.31 7.62
N GLY A 209 -22.00 -0.91 7.07
CA GLY A 209 -22.79 -1.32 5.91
C GLY A 209 -21.93 -1.57 4.68
N THR A 210 -22.51 -2.27 3.71
CA THR A 210 -21.87 -2.52 2.42
C THR A 210 -22.39 -1.54 1.36
N ASN A 211 -21.60 -1.29 0.33
CA ASN A 211 -22.07 -0.52 -0.83
C ASN A 211 -23.18 -1.34 -1.53
N LYS A 212 -24.43 -0.82 -1.58
CA LYS A 212 -25.56 -1.50 -2.24
C LYS A 212 -25.46 -1.36 -3.77
N VAL A 213 -25.45 -2.48 -4.49
CA VAL A 213 -25.51 -2.50 -5.98
C VAL A 213 -26.94 -2.81 -6.42
N ASN A 214 -27.61 -1.89 -7.11
CA ASN A 214 -28.97 -2.11 -7.65
C ASN A 214 -28.93 -2.59 -9.12
N LYS A 215 -29.64 -3.68 -9.45
CA LYS A 215 -29.72 -4.28 -10.80
C LYS A 215 -30.68 -3.49 -11.73
N LEU A 216 -30.32 -3.26 -13.00
CA LEU A 216 -31.28 -2.85 -14.05
C LEU A 216 -30.89 -3.56 -15.36
N ILE A 217 -31.86 -4.18 -16.04
CA ILE A 217 -31.66 -5.03 -17.22
C ILE A 217 -32.08 -4.28 -18.49
N ARG A 218 -31.21 -4.18 -19.52
CA ARG A 218 -31.59 -3.94 -20.94
C ARG A 218 -30.59 -4.60 -21.93
N THR A 219 -31.05 -4.90 -23.15
CA THR A 219 -30.41 -5.76 -24.19
C THR A 219 -29.57 -4.96 -25.21
N ILE A 220 -28.49 -5.56 -25.75
CA ILE A 220 -27.65 -5.04 -26.83
C ILE A 220 -28.17 -5.56 -28.18
N ASN A 221 -28.22 -4.73 -29.23
CA ASN A 221 -28.73 -5.10 -30.56
C ASN A 221 -27.65 -5.01 -31.67
N PRO A 222 -27.77 -5.79 -32.76
CA PRO A 222 -26.92 -5.65 -33.94
C PRO A 222 -27.04 -4.25 -34.56
N GLY A 223 -25.90 -3.60 -34.87
CA GLY A 223 -25.83 -2.28 -35.49
C GLY A 223 -25.46 -1.12 -34.55
N ASP A 224 -25.40 -1.36 -33.24
CA ASP A 224 -24.89 -0.37 -32.28
C ASP A 224 -23.38 -0.07 -32.54
N LYS A 225 -23.00 1.20 -32.57
CA LYS A 225 -21.60 1.64 -32.80
C LYS A 225 -20.83 1.67 -31.50
N PHE A 226 -19.57 1.22 -31.49
CA PHE A 226 -18.74 1.21 -30.27
C PHE A 226 -17.69 2.32 -30.30
N VAL A 227 -17.64 3.11 -29.23
CA VAL A 227 -16.59 4.11 -28.99
C VAL A 227 -15.84 3.72 -27.72
N THR A 228 -14.51 3.75 -27.72
CA THR A 228 -13.71 3.46 -26.52
C THR A 228 -13.25 4.74 -25.86
N LYS A 229 -13.59 4.92 -24.58
CA LYS A 229 -13.03 5.95 -23.71
C LYS A 229 -12.18 5.29 -22.63
N LYS A 230 -10.96 5.79 -22.44
CA LYS A 230 -10.16 5.44 -21.26
C LYS A 230 -10.69 6.26 -20.09
N ILE A 231 -11.02 5.61 -19.00
CA ILE A 231 -11.43 6.28 -17.77
C ILE A 231 -10.50 5.84 -16.65
N GLU A 232 -10.15 6.77 -15.78
CA GLU A 232 -9.39 6.45 -14.59
C GLU A 232 -10.38 6.09 -13.46
N PRO A 233 -10.01 5.24 -12.48
CA PRO A 233 -10.89 4.88 -11.36
C PRO A 233 -11.42 6.07 -10.53
N SER A 234 -10.89 7.29 -10.75
CA SER A 234 -11.37 8.57 -10.23
C SER A 234 -12.69 9.06 -10.82
N ASP A 235 -13.02 8.63 -12.02
CA ASP A 235 -14.11 9.21 -12.80
C ASP A 235 -15.44 8.44 -12.58
N LEU A 236 -15.39 7.45 -11.69
CA LEU A 236 -16.51 6.57 -11.33
C LEU A 236 -17.32 7.16 -10.17
N ASN A 237 -18.62 7.28 -10.37
CA ASN A 237 -19.56 7.73 -9.35
C ASN A 237 -20.14 6.55 -8.55
N ALA A 238 -20.51 6.83 -7.30
CA ALA A 238 -21.25 5.88 -6.48
C ALA A 238 -22.64 5.62 -7.12
N GLY A 239 -22.85 4.40 -7.62
CA GLY A 239 -24.08 3.99 -8.31
C GLY A 239 -23.90 3.56 -9.77
N ASP A 240 -22.69 3.72 -10.31
CA ASP A 240 -22.37 3.29 -11.68
C ASP A 240 -22.44 1.76 -11.80
N LYS A 241 -23.11 1.28 -12.86
CA LYS A 241 -23.34 -0.15 -13.12
C LYS A 241 -22.41 -0.60 -14.22
N PHE A 242 -21.64 -1.65 -13.97
CA PHE A 242 -20.60 -2.13 -14.87
C PHE A 242 -20.95 -3.52 -15.40
N TYR A 243 -20.72 -3.72 -16.70
CA TYR A 243 -20.82 -5.03 -17.35
C TYR A 243 -19.44 -5.41 -17.86
N VAL A 244 -19.00 -6.64 -17.62
CA VAL A 244 -17.71 -7.14 -18.12
C VAL A 244 -17.98 -8.01 -19.34
N ASN A 245 -17.58 -7.55 -20.51
CA ASN A 245 -17.58 -8.38 -21.72
C ASN A 245 -16.15 -8.85 -22.00
N TYR A 246 -15.97 -10.16 -22.09
CA TYR A 246 -14.76 -10.77 -22.63
C TYR A 246 -14.98 -11.05 -24.12
N LEU A 247 -14.16 -10.41 -24.97
CA LEU A 247 -14.10 -10.71 -26.40
C LEU A 247 -12.80 -11.44 -26.70
N TYR A 248 -12.89 -12.58 -27.37
CA TYR A 248 -11.76 -13.40 -27.76
C TYR A 248 -11.45 -13.19 -29.25
N LYS A 249 -10.17 -12.99 -29.58
CA LYS A 249 -9.67 -12.99 -30.96
C LYS A 249 -8.47 -13.92 -31.02
N ASN A 250 -8.56 -14.98 -31.82
CA ASN A 250 -7.49 -15.97 -32.04
C ASN A 250 -6.93 -16.58 -30.75
N GLY A 251 -7.80 -17.03 -29.83
CA GLY A 251 -7.40 -17.72 -28.59
C GLY A 251 -6.82 -16.81 -27.49
N SER A 252 -6.60 -15.53 -27.75
CA SER A 252 -6.15 -14.55 -26.75
C SER A 252 -7.32 -13.68 -26.27
N ILE A 253 -7.35 -13.38 -24.97
CA ILE A 253 -8.31 -12.42 -24.38
C ILE A 253 -8.06 -11.06 -25.00
N GLY A 254 -8.97 -10.63 -25.88
CA GLY A 254 -8.78 -9.46 -26.73
C GLY A 254 -9.34 -8.17 -26.13
N LEU A 255 -10.34 -8.21 -25.25
CA LEU A 255 -10.91 -7.00 -24.65
C LEU A 255 -11.57 -7.27 -23.28
N LEU A 256 -11.17 -6.48 -22.27
CA LEU A 256 -11.86 -6.32 -20.98
C LEU A 256 -12.49 -4.91 -21.00
N SER A 257 -13.81 -4.83 -21.10
CA SER A 257 -14.52 -3.53 -21.08
C SER A 257 -15.58 -3.47 -20.00
N VAL A 258 -15.72 -2.29 -19.42
CA VAL A 258 -16.75 -1.87 -18.48
C VAL A 258 -17.68 -0.89 -19.24
N HIS A 259 -19.00 -0.89 -19.04
CA HIS A 259 -19.94 -0.06 -19.82
C HIS A 259 -20.68 0.94 -18.94
N GLN A 260 -20.84 2.19 -19.41
CA GLN A 260 -21.74 3.20 -18.82
C GLN A 260 -22.44 4.00 -19.93
N THR A 261 -23.76 3.84 -19.99
CA THR A 261 -24.78 4.62 -20.76
C THR A 261 -24.77 4.61 -22.30
N LYS A 262 -26.00 4.67 -22.86
CA LYS A 262 -26.33 4.75 -24.30
C LYS A 262 -27.02 6.09 -24.56
N GLU A 263 -26.39 6.93 -25.38
CA GLU A 263 -27.04 8.02 -26.10
C GLU A 263 -26.86 7.73 -27.60
N ASP A 264 -27.93 7.89 -28.37
CA ASP A 264 -27.94 7.91 -29.84
C ASP A 264 -27.10 6.83 -30.54
N TYR A 265 -27.50 5.56 -30.35
CA TYR A 265 -26.95 4.38 -31.04
C TYR A 265 -25.44 4.13 -30.84
N THR A 266 -24.80 4.86 -29.93
CA THR A 266 -23.39 4.74 -29.62
C THR A 266 -23.20 4.12 -28.24
N ILE A 267 -22.57 2.95 -28.20
CA ILE A 267 -22.12 2.26 -26.99
C ILE A 267 -20.73 2.79 -26.66
N THR A 268 -20.61 3.48 -25.53
CA THR A 268 -19.31 3.87 -24.99
C THR A 268 -18.74 2.75 -24.13
N THR A 269 -17.69 2.09 -24.62
CA THR A 269 -16.87 1.14 -23.87
C THR A 269 -15.85 1.89 -23.03
N GLN A 270 -15.85 1.63 -21.73
CA GLN A 270 -14.89 2.19 -20.79
C GLN A 270 -13.78 1.15 -20.55
N LYS A 271 -12.55 1.48 -20.93
CA LYS A 271 -11.38 0.64 -20.62
C LYS A 271 -10.85 1.05 -19.26
N LEU A 272 -11.22 0.28 -18.23
CA LEU A 272 -10.70 0.44 -16.88
C LEU A 272 -9.39 -0.36 -16.76
N ILE A 273 -8.27 0.31 -16.49
CA ILE A 273 -7.05 -0.37 -16.02
C ILE A 273 -7.18 -0.50 -14.50
N ALA A 274 -8.04 -1.40 -14.04
CA ALA A 274 -8.12 -1.73 -12.62
C ALA A 274 -7.36 -3.04 -12.35
N PRO A 275 -6.55 -3.11 -11.28
CA PRO A 275 -6.09 -4.38 -10.74
C PRO A 275 -7.29 -5.31 -10.47
N SER A 276 -7.15 -6.60 -10.77
CA SER A 276 -8.18 -7.63 -10.56
C SER A 276 -8.67 -7.73 -9.11
N THR A 277 -7.98 -7.10 -8.17
CA THR A 277 -8.29 -7.04 -6.74
C THR A 277 -9.32 -5.98 -6.37
N ILE A 278 -9.69 -5.08 -7.29
CA ILE A 278 -10.66 -4.00 -7.03
C ILE A 278 -12.11 -4.47 -7.23
N ILE A 279 -12.31 -5.48 -8.08
CA ILE A 279 -13.62 -6.04 -8.43
C ILE A 279 -13.69 -7.40 -7.74
N ASP A 280 -14.58 -7.53 -6.75
CA ASP A 280 -14.88 -8.81 -6.13
C ASP A 280 -15.53 -9.73 -7.18
N ASP A 281 -15.00 -10.94 -7.37
CA ASP A 281 -15.52 -11.97 -8.30
C ASP A 281 -17.03 -12.19 -8.11
N SER A 282 -17.54 -12.03 -6.88
CA SER A 282 -18.96 -12.17 -6.52
C SER A 282 -19.85 -11.05 -7.09
N SER A 283 -19.26 -9.90 -7.44
CA SER A 283 -19.94 -8.71 -7.94
C SER A 283 -20.04 -8.65 -9.47
N ILE A 284 -19.41 -9.62 -10.17
CA ILE A 284 -19.40 -9.73 -11.62
C ILE A 284 -20.55 -10.63 -12.07
N GLN A 285 -21.57 -10.05 -12.70
CA GLN A 285 -22.55 -10.84 -13.47
C GLN A 285 -22.04 -11.00 -14.90
N LEU A 286 -21.58 -12.21 -15.24
CA LEU A 286 -21.30 -12.59 -16.62
C LEU A 286 -22.60 -12.58 -17.42
N LYS A 287 -22.65 -11.83 -18.51
CA LYS A 287 -23.65 -12.04 -19.56
C LYS A 287 -22.93 -12.53 -20.80
N ASP A 288 -23.35 -13.70 -21.27
CA ASP A 288 -23.10 -14.30 -22.58
C ASP A 288 -21.70 -14.07 -23.16
N SER A 289 -20.84 -15.10 -23.10
CA SER A 289 -19.54 -15.08 -23.78
C SER A 289 -19.73 -15.39 -25.27
N PHE A 290 -18.96 -14.74 -26.15
CA PHE A 290 -19.01 -14.97 -27.60
C PHE A 290 -17.61 -15.19 -28.19
N GLU A 291 -17.52 -16.14 -29.12
CA GLU A 291 -16.32 -16.44 -29.89
C GLU A 291 -16.45 -15.89 -31.31
N TRP A 292 -15.38 -15.28 -31.82
CA TRP A 292 -15.33 -14.80 -33.21
C TRP A 292 -15.00 -15.96 -34.16
N THR A 293 -15.92 -16.27 -35.08
CA THR A 293 -15.77 -17.38 -36.04
C THR A 293 -15.01 -17.00 -37.32
N GLY A 294 -14.48 -15.78 -37.40
CA GLY A 294 -13.92 -15.20 -38.62
C GLY A 294 -14.93 -14.42 -39.47
N LYS A 295 -16.25 -14.63 -39.27
CA LYS A 295 -17.32 -13.86 -39.95
C LYS A 295 -18.45 -13.39 -39.02
N THR A 296 -18.79 -14.16 -37.99
CA THR A 296 -19.86 -13.83 -37.02
C THR A 296 -19.45 -14.22 -35.60
N PHE A 297 -20.15 -13.71 -34.58
CA PHE A 297 -19.96 -14.12 -33.19
C PHE A 297 -20.90 -15.27 -32.81
N LYS A 298 -20.36 -16.33 -32.21
CA LYS A 298 -21.12 -17.49 -31.68
C LYS A 298 -21.10 -17.47 -30.15
N LYS A 299 -22.25 -17.62 -29.50
CA LYS A 299 -22.37 -17.69 -28.02
C LYS A 299 -21.73 -18.98 -27.49
N ILE A 300 -20.88 -18.88 -26.47
CA ILE A 300 -20.04 -20.00 -25.99
C ILE A 300 -20.16 -20.36 -24.50
N SER A 301 -20.67 -19.51 -23.58
CA SER A 301 -21.03 -19.99 -22.23
C SER A 301 -21.88 -19.02 -21.40
N GLY A 302 -22.44 -19.54 -20.29
CA GLY A 302 -23.17 -18.79 -19.26
C GLY A 302 -22.55 -18.84 -17.85
N SER A 303 -21.38 -19.46 -17.64
CA SER A 303 -20.75 -19.59 -16.30
C SER A 303 -19.22 -19.48 -16.30
N LEU A 304 -18.64 -19.01 -15.18
CA LEU A 304 -17.18 -18.78 -15.02
C LEU A 304 -16.37 -20.09 -14.98
N ILE A 305 -16.98 -21.20 -14.54
CA ILE A 305 -16.33 -22.52 -14.42
C ILE A 305 -16.12 -23.16 -15.81
N GLU A 306 -17.11 -23.05 -16.70
CA GLU A 306 -17.01 -23.53 -18.09
C GLU A 306 -15.93 -22.76 -18.88
N LEU A 307 -15.80 -21.45 -18.64
CA LEU A 307 -14.75 -20.61 -19.21
C LEU A 307 -13.34 -21.02 -18.75
N ARG A 308 -13.16 -21.33 -17.46
CA ARG A 308 -11.87 -21.81 -16.92
C ARG A 308 -11.47 -23.16 -17.51
N LEU A 309 -12.43 -24.07 -17.69
CA LEU A 309 -12.21 -25.37 -18.33
C LEU A 309 -11.79 -25.25 -19.81
N LEU A 310 -12.37 -24.31 -20.56
CA LEU A 310 -11.97 -24.01 -21.94
C LEU A 310 -10.53 -23.51 -22.04
N THR A 311 -10.09 -22.65 -21.12
CA THR A 311 -8.70 -22.14 -21.08
C THR A 311 -7.67 -23.22 -20.69
N SER A 312 -8.06 -24.21 -19.87
CA SER A 312 -7.15 -25.29 -19.45
C SER A 312 -6.81 -26.30 -20.56
N LYS A 313 -7.64 -26.40 -21.61
CA LYS A 313 -7.38 -27.27 -22.78
C LYS A 313 -6.50 -26.63 -23.86
N ILE A 314 -6.22 -25.33 -23.78
CA ILE A 314 -5.49 -24.57 -24.81
C ILE A 314 -3.99 -24.45 -24.48
N ILE A 315 -3.57 -24.88 -23.28
CA ILE A 315 -2.15 -25.04 -22.92
C ILE A 315 -1.73 -26.49 -23.20
N ASN A 316 -1.61 -26.81 -24.48
CA ASN A 316 -0.78 -27.87 -25.06
C ASN A 316 -0.47 -27.48 -26.50
#